data_AF-A0A936YWG3-F1
#
_entry.id   AF-A0A936YWG3-F1
#
_cell.length_a   1.000
_cell.length_b   1.000
_cell.length_c   1.000
_cell.angle_alpha   90.00
_cell.angle_beta   90.00
_cell.angle_gamma   90.00
#
_symmetry.space_group_name_H-M   'P 1'
#
loop_
_entity.id
_entity.type
_entity.pdbx_description
1 polymer ?
#
loop_
_entity_poly.entity_id
_entity_poly.type
_entity_poly.pdbx_seq_one_letter_code
_entity_poly.pdbx_strand_id
1 'polypeptide(L)'
;IGPLIGASALGCNLVELAPGKRAFPFHNHRANEEMFIILEGCGEVRIGEETFPINVHDIISCPAGGPKTAHQIVNSSEATLRYLALSTRHATDIVEYPDSGRFRVIHAPTSHPSPDDQPMDIWGVRDEDADYWDAG
;
A
#
# COMPACT_ATOMS: atom_id res chain seq x y z
N ILE A 1 -1.03 1.29 14.71
CA ILE A 1 -1.58 2.16 15.79
C ILE A 1 -3.08 2.39 15.69
N GLY A 2 -3.69 2.35 14.50
CA GLY A 2 -5.14 2.60 14.30
C GLY A 2 -6.08 1.93 15.30
N PRO A 3 -6.04 0.60 15.50
CA PRO A 3 -6.93 -0.07 16.45
C PRO A 3 -6.77 0.40 17.91
N LEU A 4 -5.55 0.79 18.31
CA LEU A 4 -5.27 1.25 19.68
C LEU A 4 -5.91 2.61 19.99
N ILE A 5 -6.21 3.39 18.95
CA ILE A 5 -6.86 4.71 19.07
C ILE A 5 -8.32 4.70 18.62
N GLY A 6 -8.90 3.52 18.43
CA GLY A 6 -10.31 3.36 18.05
C GLY A 6 -10.63 3.64 16.58
N ALA A 7 -9.64 3.71 15.69
CA ALA A 7 -9.89 3.85 14.26
C ALA A 7 -10.44 2.54 13.67
N SER A 8 -11.64 2.60 13.09
CA SER A 8 -12.30 1.46 12.45
C SER A 8 -12.26 1.54 10.91
N ALA A 9 -12.46 2.73 10.35
CA ALA A 9 -12.49 2.97 8.90
C ALA A 9 -11.12 3.35 8.30
N LEU A 10 -10.12 3.63 9.15
CA LEU A 10 -8.79 4.05 8.73
C LEU A 10 -7.71 3.09 9.21
N GLY A 11 -6.80 2.73 8.31
CA GLY A 11 -5.50 2.18 8.62
C GLY A 11 -4.60 3.29 9.14
N CYS A 12 -3.78 2.98 10.13
CA CYS A 12 -2.78 3.92 10.64
C CYS A 12 -1.63 3.14 11.28
N ASN A 13 -0.45 3.25 10.68
CA ASN A 13 0.77 2.59 11.11
C ASN A 13 1.90 3.62 11.23
N LEU A 14 2.70 3.50 12.31
CA LEU A 14 3.99 4.18 12.39
C LEU A 14 5.01 3.25 11.76
N VAL A 15 5.71 3.74 10.74
CA VAL A 15 6.73 3.00 10.00
C VAL A 15 8.08 3.64 10.26
N GLU A 16 9.09 2.79 10.48
CA GLU A 16 10.47 3.17 10.69
C GLU A 16 11.36 2.39 9.73
N LEU A 17 12.20 3.10 8.98
CA LEU A 17 13.10 2.55 7.98
C LEU A 17 14.55 2.89 8.33
N ALA A 18 15.37 1.85 8.45
CA ALA A 18 16.83 2.00 8.45
C ALA A 18 17.33 2.46 7.06
N PRO A 19 18.58 2.99 6.98
CA PRO A 19 19.21 3.36 5.71
C PRO A 19 19.11 2.27 4.63
N GLY A 20 18.74 2.67 3.42
CA GLY A 20 18.58 1.79 2.26
C GLY A 20 17.39 0.83 2.31
N LYS A 21 16.48 0.98 3.28
CA LYS A 21 15.29 0.11 3.43
C LYS A 21 14.02 0.74 2.87
N ARG A 22 13.04 -0.13 2.66
CA ARG A 22 11.66 0.14 2.25
C ARG A 22 10.74 -0.82 3.00
N ALA A 23 9.53 -0.37 3.35
CA ALA A 23 8.56 -1.22 4.03
C ALA A 23 7.75 -2.10 3.05
N PHE A 24 7.49 -1.58 1.85
CA PHE A 24 6.62 -2.22 0.87
C PHE A 24 7.26 -2.25 -0.53
N PRO A 25 7.00 -3.29 -1.34
CA PRO A 25 7.30 -3.27 -2.77
C PRO A 25 6.57 -2.12 -3.49
N PHE A 26 6.96 -1.81 -4.73
CA PHE A 26 6.25 -0.81 -5.53
C PHE A 26 4.87 -1.34 -5.89
N HIS A 27 3.82 -0.64 -5.46
CA HIS A 27 2.46 -1.17 -5.51
C HIS A 27 1.39 -0.09 -5.63
N ASN A 28 0.23 -0.46 -6.20
CA ASN A 28 -1.00 0.33 -6.16
C ASN A 28 -2.14 -0.50 -5.57
N HIS A 29 -3.05 0.18 -4.88
CA HIS A 29 -4.31 -0.35 -4.41
C HIS A 29 -5.41 0.00 -5.40
N ARG A 30 -6.35 -0.92 -5.65
CA ARG A 30 -7.50 -0.68 -6.53
C ARG A 30 -8.71 -0.10 -5.80
N ALA A 31 -8.84 -0.37 -4.50
CA ALA A 31 -9.94 0.11 -3.68
C ALA A 31 -9.48 1.08 -2.58
N ASN A 32 -8.39 0.77 -1.87
CA ASN A 32 -7.92 1.64 -0.79
C ASN A 32 -7.06 2.81 -1.31
N GLU A 33 -7.19 3.97 -0.68
CA GLU A 33 -6.26 5.09 -0.82
C GLU A 33 -5.26 5.03 0.34
N GLU A 34 -4.03 5.46 0.08
CA GLU A 34 -3.01 5.66 1.10
C GLU A 34 -2.53 7.12 1.16
N MET A 35 -2.08 7.53 2.34
CA MET A 35 -1.45 8.81 2.59
C MET A 35 -0.29 8.65 3.57
N PHE A 36 0.81 9.35 3.33
CA PHE A 36 1.98 9.31 4.19
C PHE A 36 2.32 10.69 4.73
N ILE A 37 2.72 10.75 5.99
CA ILE A 37 3.18 11.96 6.66
C ILE A 37 4.58 11.69 7.22
N ILE A 38 5.59 12.39 6.71
CA ILE A 38 6.97 12.19 7.13
C ILE A 38 7.19 12.91 8.48
N LEU A 39 7.61 12.15 9.48
CA LEU A 39 7.81 12.64 10.85
C LEU A 39 9.27 12.92 11.17
N GLU A 40 10.19 12.16 10.59
CA GLU A 40 11.62 12.22 10.88
C GLU A 40 12.43 11.74 9.67
N GLY A 41 13.57 12.39 9.40
CA GLY A 41 14.48 12.01 8.34
C GLY A 41 14.07 12.47 6.93
N CYS A 42 14.73 11.92 5.93
CA CYS A 42 14.47 12.17 4.52
C CYS A 42 14.64 10.88 3.71
N GLY A 43 14.20 10.91 2.46
CA GLY A 43 14.32 9.80 1.54
C GLY A 43 13.74 10.16 0.17
N GLU A 44 13.23 9.15 -0.51
CA GLU A 44 12.57 9.30 -1.81
C GLU A 44 11.24 8.55 -1.83
N VAL A 45 10.26 9.11 -2.56
CA VAL A 45 9.05 8.40 -2.95
C VAL A 45 9.01 8.28 -4.46
N ARG A 46 8.84 7.06 -4.96
CA ARG A 46 8.48 6.80 -6.36
C ARG A 46 6.95 6.81 -6.45
N ILE A 47 6.39 7.53 -7.42
CA ILE A 47 4.95 7.54 -7.75
C ILE A 47 4.82 7.41 -9.27
N GLY A 48 4.22 6.31 -9.72
CA GLY A 48 4.21 5.95 -11.13
C GLY A 48 5.63 5.82 -11.70
N GLU A 49 5.96 6.66 -12.68
CA GLU A 49 7.27 6.70 -13.32
C GLU A 49 8.22 7.73 -12.70
N GLU A 50 7.72 8.59 -11.82
CA GLU A 50 8.48 9.70 -11.26
C GLU A 50 8.97 9.39 -9.85
N THR A 51 10.10 9.99 -9.47
CA THR A 51 10.67 9.90 -8.12
C THR A 51 10.87 11.31 -7.57
N PHE A 52 10.43 11.52 -6.33
CA PHE A 52 10.48 12.80 -5.64
C PHE A 52 11.27 12.65 -4.33
N PRO A 53 12.12 13.63 -3.97
CA PRO A 53 12.70 13.69 -2.64
C PRO A 53 11.58 13.97 -1.62
N ILE A 54 11.70 13.39 -0.43
CA ILE A 54 10.77 13.59 0.69
C ILE A 54 11.54 13.98 1.95
N ASN A 55 10.97 14.88 2.73
CA ASN A 55 11.52 15.45 3.94
C ASN A 55 10.48 15.50 5.05
N VAL A 56 10.94 15.74 6.27
CA VAL A 56 10.09 15.97 7.44
C VAL A 56 8.98 16.99 7.11
N HIS A 57 7.75 16.65 7.51
CA HIS A 57 6.49 17.37 7.27
C HIS A 57 5.91 17.29 5.85
N ASP A 58 6.56 16.60 4.91
CA ASP A 58 5.92 16.31 3.63
C ASP A 58 4.70 15.39 3.83
N ILE A 59 3.65 15.68 3.07
CA ILE A 59 2.41 14.90 3.01
C ILE A 59 2.27 14.36 1.59
N ILE A 60 2.15 13.05 1.47
CA ILE A 60 2.13 12.34 0.20
C ILE A 60 0.76 11.66 0.08
N SER A 61 0.04 11.93 -1.00
CA SER A 61 -1.24 11.26 -1.30
C SER A 61 -1.01 10.22 -2.40
N CYS A 62 -1.55 9.03 -2.18
CA CYS A 62 -1.49 7.90 -3.09
C CYS A 62 -2.91 7.34 -3.32
N PRO A 63 -3.67 7.94 -4.26
CA PRO A 63 -5.04 7.52 -4.54
C PRO A 63 -5.13 6.07 -5.01
N ALA A 64 -6.29 5.45 -4.76
CA ALA A 64 -6.65 4.19 -5.40
C ALA A 64 -6.59 4.34 -6.93
N GLY A 65 -6.07 3.33 -7.62
CA GLY A 65 -5.85 3.41 -9.05
C GLY A 65 -5.06 2.26 -9.63
N GLY A 66 -4.52 2.48 -10.83
CA GLY A 66 -3.65 1.54 -11.53
C GLY A 66 -2.16 1.90 -11.39
N PRO A 67 -1.30 1.41 -12.29
CA PRO A 67 0.16 1.62 -12.20
C PRO A 67 0.63 3.07 -12.08
N LYS A 68 -0.15 4.06 -12.56
CA LYS A 68 0.19 5.49 -12.43
C LYS A 68 0.10 6.02 -11.00
N THR A 69 -0.65 5.35 -10.11
CA THR A 69 -0.73 5.69 -8.68
C THR A 69 0.10 4.75 -7.83
N ALA A 70 0.80 3.78 -8.45
CA ALA A 70 1.68 2.89 -7.73
C ALA A 70 2.80 3.68 -7.08
N HIS A 71 3.18 3.28 -5.87
CA HIS A 71 4.12 4.05 -5.08
C HIS A 71 5.03 3.18 -4.20
N GLN A 72 6.16 3.76 -3.82
CA GLN A 72 7.12 3.16 -2.90
C GLN A 72 7.94 4.25 -2.23
N ILE A 73 8.03 4.18 -0.90
CA ILE A 73 8.96 5.00 -0.12
C ILE A 73 10.23 4.19 0.15
N VAL A 74 11.38 4.82 -0.12
CA VAL A 74 12.71 4.29 0.18
C VAL A 74 13.44 5.30 1.06
N ASN A 75 14.05 4.81 2.12
CA ASN A 75 15.03 5.60 2.86
C ASN A 75 16.35 5.61 2.08
N SER A 76 16.55 6.63 1.24
CA SER A 76 17.79 6.86 0.47
C SER A 76 18.86 7.63 1.26
N SER A 77 18.64 7.89 2.55
CA SER A 77 19.56 8.59 3.45
C SER A 77 20.39 7.64 4.32
N GLU A 78 21.36 8.19 5.05
CA GLU A 78 22.21 7.47 6.01
C GLU A 78 21.65 7.49 7.45
N ALA A 79 20.48 8.11 7.67
CA ALA A 79 19.82 8.20 8.97
C ALA A 79 18.47 7.45 8.96
N THR A 80 17.82 7.31 10.11
CA THR A 80 16.47 6.73 10.20
C THR A 80 15.44 7.64 9.53
N LEU A 81 14.53 7.04 8.76
CA LEU A 81 13.32 7.67 8.21
C LEU A 81 12.11 7.12 8.96
N ARG A 82 11.25 8.00 9.49
CA ARG A 82 10.03 7.61 10.20
C ARG A 82 8.82 8.37 9.66
N TYR A 83 7.73 7.67 9.39
CA TYR A 83 6.51 8.25 8.85
C TYR A 83 5.25 7.55 9.34
N LEU A 84 4.12 8.27 9.31
CA LEU A 84 2.81 7.66 9.43
C LEU A 84 2.34 7.20 8.05
N ALA A 85 1.88 5.97 7.96
CA ALA A 85 1.13 5.42 6.83
C ALA A 85 -0.34 5.34 7.22
N LEU A 86 -1.17 6.10 6.52
CA LEU A 86 -2.61 6.17 6.68
C LEU A 86 -3.27 5.54 5.46
N SER A 87 -4.42 4.90 5.65
CA SER A 87 -5.18 4.37 4.52
C SER A 87 -6.66 4.29 4.82
N THR A 88 -7.50 4.23 3.79
CA THR A 88 -8.85 3.71 3.96
C THR A 88 -8.81 2.20 4.26
N ARG A 89 -9.91 1.65 4.80
CA ARG A 89 -10.04 0.21 5.12
C ARG A 89 -11.28 -0.41 4.50
N HIS A 90 -11.30 -0.50 3.18
CA HIS A 90 -12.20 -1.39 2.47
C HIS A 90 -11.80 -2.85 2.73
N ALA A 91 -12.79 -3.70 3.02
CA ALA A 91 -12.57 -5.10 3.33
C ALA A 91 -11.90 -5.84 2.17
N THR A 92 -12.37 -5.59 0.94
CA THR A 92 -11.82 -6.16 -0.28
C THR A 92 -10.91 -5.18 -0.99
N ASP A 93 -9.75 -5.65 -1.44
CA ASP A 93 -8.86 -4.89 -2.29
C ASP A 93 -8.07 -5.79 -3.25
N ILE A 94 -7.60 -5.19 -4.34
CA ILE A 94 -6.59 -5.77 -5.23
C ILE A 94 -5.36 -4.88 -5.14
N VAL A 95 -4.25 -5.46 -4.72
CA VAL A 95 -2.95 -4.80 -4.68
C VAL A 95 -2.12 -5.29 -5.84
N GLU A 96 -1.75 -4.42 -6.76
CA GLU A 96 -0.89 -4.76 -7.89
C GLU A 96 0.55 -4.34 -7.62
N TYR A 97 1.50 -5.10 -8.14
CA TYR A 97 2.94 -4.89 -7.97
C TYR A 97 3.61 -4.76 -9.35
N PRO A 98 3.60 -3.56 -9.97
CA PRO A 98 3.99 -3.38 -11.37
C PRO A 98 5.38 -3.93 -11.72
N ASP A 99 6.38 -3.73 -10.85
CA ASP A 99 7.76 -4.18 -11.09
C ASP A 99 7.89 -5.72 -11.18
N SER A 100 6.94 -6.48 -10.64
CA SER A 100 6.98 -7.95 -10.62
C SER A 100 5.90 -8.62 -11.47
N GLY A 101 4.95 -7.85 -12.01
CA GLY A 101 3.77 -8.37 -12.72
C GLY A 101 2.78 -9.15 -11.83
N ARG A 102 2.97 -9.12 -10.50
CA ARG A 102 2.12 -9.83 -9.54
C ARG A 102 0.97 -8.97 -9.06
N PHE A 103 -0.09 -9.63 -8.60
CA PHE A 103 -1.15 -9.01 -7.83
C PHE A 103 -1.52 -9.86 -6.61
N ARG A 104 -2.19 -9.21 -5.66
CA ARG A 104 -2.74 -9.83 -4.46
C ARG A 104 -4.20 -9.43 -4.33
N VAL A 105 -5.09 -10.41 -4.19
CA VAL A 105 -6.51 -10.20 -3.86
C VAL A 105 -6.67 -10.45 -2.37
N ILE A 106 -7.15 -9.44 -1.65
CA ILE A 106 -7.29 -9.48 -0.20
C ILE A 106 -8.75 -9.24 0.14
N HIS A 107 -9.28 -10.06 1.04
CA HIS A 107 -10.48 -9.77 1.80
C HIS A 107 -10.13 -9.90 3.28
N ALA A 108 -10.17 -8.80 4.03
CA ALA A 108 -9.97 -8.81 5.47
C ALA A 108 -11.31 -8.64 6.19
N PRO A 109 -11.55 -9.37 7.31
CA PRO A 109 -12.80 -9.27 8.05
C PRO A 109 -13.04 -7.82 8.47
N THR A 110 -14.27 -7.35 8.27
CA THR A 110 -14.67 -6.02 8.74
C THR A 110 -14.65 -5.95 10.26
N SER A 111 -14.82 -4.75 10.84
CA SER A 111 -14.96 -4.61 12.30
C SER A 111 -16.14 -5.39 12.90
N HIS A 112 -17.09 -5.82 12.06
CA HIS A 112 -18.25 -6.63 12.41
C HIS A 112 -18.46 -7.75 11.37
N PRO A 113 -17.63 -8.81 11.40
CA PRO A 113 -17.71 -9.85 10.38
C PRO A 113 -18.96 -10.71 10.55
N SER A 114 -19.59 -11.08 9.44
CA SER A 114 -20.59 -12.15 9.45
C SER A 114 -19.89 -13.52 9.49
N PRO A 115 -20.57 -14.62 9.85
CA PRO A 115 -19.99 -15.97 9.78
C PRO A 115 -19.51 -16.37 8.38
N ASP A 116 -20.07 -15.74 7.35
CA ASP A 116 -19.72 -15.95 5.93
C ASP A 116 -18.63 -14.99 5.44
N ASP A 117 -18.16 -14.05 6.29
CA ASP A 117 -17.04 -13.12 6.02
C ASP A 117 -15.70 -13.86 6.21
N GLN A 118 -15.41 -14.77 5.28
CA GLN A 118 -14.18 -15.55 5.28
C GLN A 118 -13.03 -14.72 4.70
N PRO A 119 -11.90 -14.60 5.42
CA PRO A 119 -10.76 -13.85 4.90
C PRO A 119 -10.20 -14.53 3.65
N MET A 120 -9.75 -13.69 2.70
CA MET A 120 -9.05 -14.14 1.50
C MET A 120 -7.71 -13.44 1.39
N ASP A 121 -6.69 -14.18 0.97
CA ASP A 121 -5.37 -13.65 0.63
C ASP A 121 -4.76 -14.53 -0.47
N ILE A 122 -4.93 -14.08 -1.72
CA ILE A 122 -4.55 -14.84 -2.91
C ILE A 122 -3.52 -14.03 -3.68
N TRP A 123 -2.42 -14.68 -4.04
CA TRP A 123 -1.39 -14.12 -4.92
C TRP A 123 -1.52 -14.70 -6.32
N GLY A 124 -1.39 -13.85 -7.33
CA GLY A 124 -1.46 -14.23 -8.72
C GLY A 124 -0.47 -13.45 -9.60
N VAL A 125 -0.34 -13.91 -10.83
CA VAL A 125 0.28 -13.19 -11.94
C VAL A 125 -0.81 -12.98 -12.97
N ARG A 126 -0.82 -11.82 -13.63
CA ARG A 126 -1.78 -11.56 -14.71
C ARG A 126 -1.49 -12.50 -15.86
N ASP A 127 -2.47 -13.32 -16.22
CA ASP A 127 -2.48 -14.04 -17.49
C ASP A 127 -3.11 -13.12 -18.53
N GLU A 128 -2.30 -12.62 -19.48
CA GLU A 128 -2.77 -11.72 -20.54
C GLU A 128 -3.40 -12.48 -21.71
N ASP A 129 -3.16 -13.78 -21.79
CA ASP A 129 -3.65 -14.65 -22.85
C ASP A 129 -4.94 -15.40 -22.43
N ALA A 130 -5.26 -15.41 -21.14
CA ALA A 130 -6.48 -15.99 -20.61
C ALA A 130 -7.72 -15.33 -21.24
N ASP A 131 -8.51 -16.14 -21.95
CA ASP A 131 -9.85 -15.76 -22.39
C ASP A 131 -10.86 -16.04 -21.28
N TYR A 132 -11.98 -15.31 -21.32
CA TYR A 132 -13.11 -15.50 -20.42
C TYR A 132 -13.56 -16.96 -20.34
N TRP A 133 -13.42 -17.72 -21.43
CA TRP A 133 -13.85 -19.12 -21.53
C TRP A 133 -12.86 -20.14 -20.97
N ASP A 134 -11.61 -19.76 -20.68
CA ASP A 134 -10.59 -20.68 -20.14
C ASP A 134 -10.83 -21.02 -18.66
N ALA A 135 -11.78 -20.35 -18.00
CA ALA A 135 -12.15 -20.57 -16.59
C ALA A 135 -13.17 -21.72 -16.36
N GLY A 136 -13.51 -22.47 -17.42
CA GLY A 136 -14.56 -23.52 -17.44
C GLY A 136 -14.11 -24.92 -17.08
#